data_AF-A0A5C0DQ96-F1
#
_entry.id   AF-A0A5C0DQ96-F1
#
_cell.length_a   1.000
_cell.length_b   1.000
_cell.length_c   1.000
_cell.angle_alpha   90.00
_cell.angle_beta   90.00
_cell.angle_gamma   90.00
#
_symmetry.space_group_name_H-M   'P 1'
#
loop_
_entity.id
_entity.type
_entity.pdbx_description
1 polymer ?
#
loop_
_entity_poly.entity_id
_entity_poly.type
_entity_poly.pdbx_seq_one_letter_code
_entity_poly.pdbx_strand_id
1 'polypeptide(L)' 'MQKRLMNLNPHSFRKIVSTLLEMNGRGYWETSEENLDRLRELYQEVENRIEGIE' A
#
# COMPACT_ATOMS: atom_id res chain seq x y z
N MET A 1 11.70 6.33 3.21
CA MET A 1 11.75 4.88 2.90
C MET A 1 10.73 4.47 1.85
N GLN A 2 9.46 4.89 1.96
CA GLN A 2 8.36 4.59 1.02
C GLN A 2 8.77 4.63 -0.48
N LYS A 3 9.18 5.80 -0.99
CA LYS A 3 9.60 5.98 -2.40
C LYS A 3 10.70 5.00 -2.82
N ARG A 4 11.64 4.67 -1.92
CA ARG A 4 12.72 3.73 -2.18
C ARG A 4 12.17 2.31 -2.42
N LEU A 5 11.25 1.85 -1.58
CA LEU A 5 10.65 0.51 -1.71
C LEU A 5 9.80 0.41 -2.97
N MET A 6 8.99 1.43 -3.25
CA MET A 6 8.16 1.50 -4.46
C MET A 6 9.00 1.49 -5.74
N ASN A 7 10.13 2.20 -5.77
CA ASN A 7 11.04 2.20 -6.92
C ASN A 7 11.85 0.90 -7.05
N LEU A 8 12.18 0.26 -5.93
CA LEU A 8 13.00 -0.97 -5.93
C LEU A 8 12.23 -2.17 -6.47
N ASN A 9 10.99 -2.34 -6.02
CA ASN A 9 10.10 -3.39 -6.53
C ASN A 9 8.63 -3.02 -6.25
N PRO A 10 7.90 -2.49 -7.24
CA PRO A 10 6.51 -2.06 -7.04
C PRO A 10 5.57 -3.22 -6.71
N HIS A 11 5.77 -4.42 -7.28
CA HIS A 11 4.95 -5.60 -6.95
C HIS A 11 5.09 -6.02 -5.48
N SER A 12 6.32 -6.02 -4.97
CA SER A 12 6.57 -6.32 -3.54
C SER A 12 6.01 -5.23 -2.64
N PHE A 13 6.16 -3.95 -3.04
CA PHE A 13 5.58 -2.83 -2.29
C PHE A 13 4.06 -2.92 -2.22
N ARG A 14 3.38 -3.23 -3.33
CA ARG A 14 1.93 -3.49 -3.36
C ARG A 14 1.52 -4.57 -2.37
N LYS A 15 2.28 -5.68 -2.32
CA LYS A 15 2.00 -6.78 -1.39
C LYS A 15 2.10 -6.33 0.07
N ILE A 16 3.09 -5.49 0.41
CA ILE A 16 3.23 -4.93 1.76
C ILE A 16 2.00 -4.08 2.13
N VAL A 17 1.60 -3.17 1.25
CA VAL A 17 0.43 -2.29 1.49
C VAL A 17 -0.85 -3.12 1.64
N SER A 18 -1.05 -4.12 0.77
CA SER A 18 -2.19 -5.03 0.83
C SER A 18 -2.26 -5.80 2.15
N THR A 19 -1.12 -6.34 2.62
CA THR A 19 -1.05 -7.05 3.90
C THR A 19 -1.36 -6.16 5.09
N LEU A 20 -0.91 -4.89 5.10
CA LEU A 20 -1.25 -3.94 6.16
C LEU A 20 -2.76 -3.67 6.21
N LEU A 21 -3.39 -3.47 5.05
CA LEU A 21 -4.84 -3.29 4.94
C LEU A 21 -5.60 -4.56 5.38
N GLU A 22 -5.13 -5.75 5.00
CA GLU A 22 -5.70 -7.04 5.41
C GLU A 22 -5.62 -7.24 6.93
N MET A 23 -4.47 -6.92 7.54
CA MET A 23 -4.29 -7.02 8.98
C MET A 23 -5.26 -6.12 9.75
N ASN A 24 -5.51 -4.91 9.24
CA ASN A 24 -6.52 -4.02 9.80
C ASN A 24 -7.94 -4.59 9.62
N GLY A 25 -8.30 -5.03 8.41
CA GLY A 25 -9.62 -5.61 8.12
C GLY A 25 -9.94 -6.89 8.91
N ARG A 26 -8.91 -7.59 9.42
CA ARG A 26 -9.06 -8.78 10.28
C ARG A 26 -8.98 -8.49 11.78
N GLY A 27 -8.81 -7.22 12.17
CA GLY A 27 -8.68 -6.82 13.57
C GLY A 27 -7.35 -7.19 14.22
N TYR A 28 -6.33 -7.57 13.43
CA TYR A 28 -4.98 -7.81 13.95
C TYR A 28 -4.18 -6.53 14.16
N TRP A 29 -4.58 -5.44 13.51
CA TRP A 29 -3.89 -4.16 13.60
C TRP A 29 -4.89 -2.99 13.67
N GLU A 30 -4.91 -2.28 14.79
CA GLU A 30 -5.69 -1.07 14.97
C GLU A 30 -4.83 0.17 14.69
N THR A 31 -5.36 1.12 13.91
CA THR A 31 -4.67 2.35 13.54
C THR A 31 -5.67 3.45 13.21
N SER A 32 -5.21 4.68 13.00
CA SER A 32 -6.07 5.82 12.64
C SER A 32 -6.63 5.69 11.21
N GLU A 33 -7.81 6.26 10.98
CA GLU A 33 -8.40 6.34 9.62
C GLU A 33 -7.45 7.05 8.64
N GLU A 34 -6.74 8.09 9.07
CA GLU A 34 -5.74 8.79 8.24
C GLU A 34 -4.66 7.83 7.70
N ASN A 35 -4.19 6.88 8.52
CA ASN A 35 -3.21 5.89 8.08
C ASN A 35 -3.82 4.90 7.08
N LEU A 36 -5.09 4.52 7.28
CA LEU A 36 -5.80 3.62 6.37
C LEU A 36 -6.04 4.28 5.01
N ASP A 37 -6.48 5.54 5.01
CA ASP A 37 -6.64 6.33 3.79
C ASP A 37 -5.32 6.47 3.04
N ARG A 38 -4.23 6.75 3.77
CA ARG A 38 -2.91 6.81 3.15
C ARG A 38 -2.48 5.48 2.54
N LEU A 39 -2.78 4.34 3.18
CA LEU A 39 -2.49 3.02 2.62
C LEU A 39 -3.34 2.72 1.37
N ARG A 40 -4.62 3.13 1.36
CA ARG A 40 -5.51 3.00 0.19
C ARG A 40 -5.00 3.81 -1.00
N GLU A 41 -4.56 5.05 -0.76
CA GLU A 41 -3.92 5.89 -1.79
C GLU A 41 -2.66 5.24 -2.36
N LEU A 42 -1.77 4.75 -1.48
CA LEU A 42 -0.53 4.10 -1.89
C LEU A 42 -0.77 2.81 -2.68
N TYR A 43 -1.84 2.09 -2.35
CA TYR A 43 -2.26 0.91 -3.10
C TYR A 43 -2.65 1.29 -4.53
N GLN A 44 -3.43 2.35 -4.71
CA GLN A 44 -3.81 2.81 -6.04
C GLN A 44 -2.59 3.34 -6.82
N GLU A 45 -1.72 4.13 -6.18
CA GLU A 45 -0.50 4.68 -6.80
C GLU A 45 0.41 3.57 -7.33
N VAL A 46 0.59 2.49 -6.56
CA VAL A 46 1.42 1.37 -7.00
C VAL A 46 0.76 0.50 -8.07
N GLU A 47 -0.57 0.32 -8.05
CA GLU A 47 -1.30 -0.39 -9.11
C GLU A 47 -1.19 0.37 -10.45
N ASN A 48 -1.46 1.68 -10.46
CA ASN A 48 -1.30 2.53 -11.65
C ASN A 48 0.10 2.39 -12.24
N ARG A 49 1.12 2.39 -11.38
CA ARG A 49 2.51 2.23 -11.79
C ARG A 49 2.82 0.84 -12.36
N ILE A 50 2.21 -0.22 -11.82
CA ILE A 50 2.37 -1.60 -12.32
C ILE A 50 1.67 -1.74 -13.68
N GLU A 51 0.49 -1.14 -13.83
CA GLU A 51 -0.31 -1.19 -15.05
C GLU A 51 0.20 -0.24 -16.15
N GLY A 52 1.11 0.69 -15.80
CA GLY A 52 1.68 1.67 -16.74
C GLY A 52 0.71 2.78 -17.12
N ILE A 53 -0.25 3.08 -16.24
CA ILE A 53 -1.23 4.16 -16.39
C ILE A 53 -0.70 5.35 -15.57
N GLU A 54 -0.47 6.49 -16.22
CA GLU A 54 -0.22 7.78 -15.55
C GLU A 54 -1.52 8.61 -15.47
#